data_AF-A0A968P183-F1
#
_entry.id   AF-A0A968P183-F1
#
_cell.length_a   1.000
_cell.length_b   1.000
_cell.length_c   1.000
_cell.angle_alpha   90.00
_cell.angle_beta   90.00
_cell.angle_gamma   90.00
#
_symmetry.space_group_name_H-M   'P 1'
#
loop_
_entity.id
_entity.type
_entity.pdbx_description
1 polymer ?
#
loop_
_entity_poly.entity_id
_entity_poly.type
_entity_poly.pdbx_seq_one_letter_code
_entity_poly.pdbx_strand_id
1 'polypeptide(L)'
;MMRGRLKDILPFLSVLIFIATLFTLVLLKMEVRRMGYSVLKASQEYRKLRDQHRLMSMEYARLTQPERVRKFAVSRLNLNDSRNGQIIQLAGQKLAMPQ
;
A
#
# COMPACT_ATOMS: atom_id res chain seq x y z
N MET A 1 -19.72 -22.74 58.86
CA MET A 1 -19.16 -21.35 58.85
C MET A 1 -18.83 -20.80 57.45
N MET A 2 -18.48 -21.62 56.44
CA MET A 2 -18.03 -21.12 55.12
C MET A 2 -19.15 -20.58 54.21
N ARG A 3 -20.37 -21.14 54.29
CA ARG A 3 -21.52 -20.70 53.46
C ARG A 3 -22.05 -19.30 53.77
N GLY A 4 -21.83 -18.79 54.99
CA GLY A 4 -22.22 -17.43 55.38
C GLY A 4 -21.38 -16.36 54.68
N ARG A 5 -20.04 -16.52 54.71
CA ARG A 5 -19.10 -15.58 54.07
C ARG A 5 -19.28 -15.45 52.56
N LEU A 6 -19.68 -16.54 51.89
CA LEU A 6 -19.98 -16.53 50.45
C LEU A 6 -21.21 -15.66 50.13
N LYS A 7 -22.23 -15.66 51.00
CA LYS A 7 -23.42 -14.82 50.81
C LYS A 7 -23.11 -13.33 50.93
N ASP A 8 -22.15 -12.97 51.78
CA ASP A 8 -21.73 -11.58 51.97
C ASP A 8 -20.86 -11.05 50.81
N ILE A 9 -20.13 -11.94 50.12
CA ILE A 9 -19.26 -11.59 48.98
C ILE A 9 -20.02 -11.47 47.65
N LEU A 10 -21.09 -12.25 47.46
CA LEU A 10 -21.92 -12.22 46.25
C LEU A 10 -22.42 -10.82 45.83
N PRO A 11 -22.94 -9.96 46.73
CA PRO A 11 -23.37 -8.62 46.33
C PRO A 11 -22.20 -7.74 45.87
N PHE A 12 -21.02 -7.86 46.50
CA PHE A 12 -19.83 -7.13 46.07
C PHE A 12 -19.37 -7.58 44.68
N LEU A 13 -19.36 -8.89 44.43
CA LEU A 13 -19.00 -9.44 43.13
C LEU A 13 -19.99 -9.02 42.03
N SER A 14 -21.28 -8.97 42.33
CA SER A 14 -22.33 -8.48 41.42
C SER A 14 -22.05 -7.03 40.99
N VAL A 15 -21.78 -6.14 41.96
CA VAL A 15 -21.45 -4.73 41.67
C VAL A 15 -20.15 -4.62 40.87
N LEU A 16 -19.13 -5.40 41.22
CA LEU A 16 -17.87 -5.45 40.48
C LEU A 16 -18.09 -5.85 39.01
N ILE A 17 -18.88 -6.90 38.76
CA ILE A 17 -19.20 -7.37 37.41
C ILE A 17 -19.96 -6.28 36.64
N PHE A 18 -20.92 -5.61 37.27
CA PHE A 18 -21.63 -4.49 36.66
C PHE A 18 -20.69 -3.37 36.23
N ILE A 19 -19.80 -2.94 37.13
CA ILE A 19 -18.82 -1.90 36.87
C ILE A 19 -17.88 -2.33 35.72
N ALA A 20 -17.32 -3.54 35.79
CA ALA A 20 -16.45 -4.08 34.76
C ALA A 20 -17.15 -4.13 33.40
N THR A 21 -18.42 -4.52 33.36
CA THR A 21 -19.22 -4.56 32.14
C THR A 21 -19.40 -3.16 31.55
N LEU A 22 -19.74 -2.17 32.38
CA LEU A 22 -19.90 -0.78 31.93
C LEU A 22 -18.59 -0.22 31.36
N PHE A 23 -17.46 -0.44 32.04
CA PHE A 23 -16.15 -0.04 31.52
C PHE A 23 -15.82 -0.76 30.22
N THR A 24 -16.07 -2.07 30.13
CA THR A 24 -15.85 -2.84 28.91
C THR A 24 -16.64 -2.28 27.73
N LEU A 25 -17.90 -1.92 27.93
CA LEU A 25 -18.73 -1.29 26.89
C LEU A 25 -18.15 0.05 26.41
N VAL A 26 -17.70 0.90 27.34
CA VAL A 26 -17.09 2.20 27.00
C VAL A 26 -15.78 1.99 26.24
N LEU A 27 -14.90 1.12 26.73
CA LEU A 27 -13.62 0.81 26.08
C LEU A 27 -13.84 0.27 24.68
N LEU A 28 -14.77 -0.68 24.51
CA LEU A 28 -15.08 -1.25 23.19
C LEU A 28 -15.61 -0.16 22.23
N LYS A 29 -16.49 0.73 22.70
CA LYS A 29 -17.01 1.84 21.89
C LYS A 29 -15.91 2.82 21.49
N MET A 30 -14.97 3.13 22.40
CA MET A 30 -13.82 3.98 22.09
C MET A 30 -12.84 3.31 21.12
N GLU A 31 -12.63 2.01 21.26
CA GLU A 31 -11.78 1.19 20.38
C GLU A 31 -12.30 1.21 18.94
N VAL A 32 -13.60 0.94 18.75
CA VAL A 32 -14.26 0.97 17.43
C VAL A 32 -14.11 2.35 16.80
N ARG A 33 -14.32 3.43 17.57
CA ARG A 33 -14.15 4.79 17.06
C ARG A 33 -12.70 5.07 16.67
N ARG A 34 -11.72 4.69 17.49
CA ARG A 34 -10.29 4.88 17.20
C ARG A 34 -9.90 4.15 15.93
N MET A 35 -10.30 2.88 15.80
CA MET A 35 -10.04 2.07 14.62
C MET A 35 -10.68 2.67 13.37
N GLY A 36 -11.93 3.16 13.48
CA GLY A 36 -12.61 3.86 12.39
C GLY A 36 -11.83 5.07 11.88
N TYR A 37 -11.28 5.90 12.76
CA TYR A 37 -10.43 7.03 12.35
C TYR A 37 -9.12 6.57 11.70
N SER A 38 -8.47 5.53 12.23
CA SER A 38 -7.27 4.97 11.63
C SER A 38 -7.52 4.44 10.22
N VAL A 39 -8.61 3.71 10.01
CA VAL A 39 -9.00 3.18 8.69
C VAL A 39 -9.33 4.32 7.73
N LEU A 40 -10.07 5.34 8.17
CA LEU A 40 -10.38 6.50 7.34
C LEU A 40 -9.10 7.21 6.88
N LYS A 41 -8.18 7.48 7.80
CA LYS A 41 -6.90 8.13 7.50
C LYS A 41 -6.07 7.28 6.52
N ALA A 42 -5.95 5.98 6.79
CA ALA A 42 -5.23 5.05 5.91
C ALA A 42 -5.86 4.99 4.50
N SER A 43 -7.19 5.01 4.40
CA SER A 43 -7.89 5.01 3.11
C SER A 43 -7.61 6.29 2.31
N GLN A 44 -7.60 7.45 2.96
CA GLN A 44 -7.28 8.72 2.31
C GLN A 44 -5.83 8.74 1.81
N GLU A 45 -4.89 8.28 2.64
CA GLU A 45 -3.47 8.20 2.28
C GLU A 45 -3.24 7.22 1.12
N TYR A 46 -3.87 6.05 1.17
CA TYR A 46 -3.82 5.07 0.09
C TYR A 46 -4.34 5.65 -1.23
N ARG A 47 -5.47 6.37 -1.22
CA ARG A 47 -6.00 7.02 -2.43
C ARG A 47 -5.00 8.03 -3.01
N LYS A 48 -4.42 8.88 -2.17
CA LYS A 48 -3.41 9.86 -2.60
C LYS A 48 -2.19 9.19 -3.24
N LEU A 49 -1.65 8.15 -2.60
CA LEU A 49 -0.51 7.40 -3.12
C LEU A 49 -0.85 6.69 -4.43
N ARG A 50 -2.05 6.12 -4.54
CA ARG A 50 -2.52 5.46 -5.76
C ARG A 50 -2.63 6.44 -6.94
N ASP A 51 -3.15 7.63 -6.69
CA ASP A 51 -3.27 8.66 -7.72
C ASP A 51 -1.89 9.16 -8.17
N GLN A 52 -0.96 9.37 -7.23
CA GLN A 52 0.43 9.70 -7.54
C GLN A 52 1.11 8.61 -8.38
N HIS A 53 0.98 7.34 -7.98
CA HIS A 53 1.51 6.22 -8.74
C HIS A 53 0.93 6.18 -10.17
N ARG A 54 -0.38 6.40 -10.31
CA ARG A 54 -1.04 6.46 -11.62
C ARG A 54 -0.44 7.57 -12.49
N LEU A 55 -0.29 8.79 -11.95
CA LEU A 55 0.32 9.90 -12.68
C LEU A 55 1.76 9.58 -13.13
N MET A 56 2.59 9.07 -12.22
CA MET A 56 3.97 8.68 -12.52
C MET A 56 4.03 7.57 -13.57
N SER A 57 3.15 6.58 -13.50
CA SER A 57 3.10 5.50 -14.50
C SER A 57 2.72 6.01 -15.90
N MET A 58 1.80 6.98 -15.97
CA MET A 58 1.43 7.63 -17.23
C MET A 58 2.56 8.47 -17.79
N GLU A 59 3.27 9.22 -16.94
CA GLU A 59 4.45 10.00 -17.33
C GLU A 59 5.58 9.09 -17.81
N TYR A 60 5.86 8.01 -17.08
CA TYR A 60 6.83 7.01 -17.47
C TYR A 60 6.49 6.43 -18.85
N ALA A 61 5.26 5.95 -19.05
CA ALA A 61 4.83 5.42 -20.34
C ALA A 61 4.95 6.44 -21.48
N ARG A 62 4.68 7.73 -21.19
CA ARG A 62 4.87 8.83 -22.15
C ARG A 62 6.35 9.05 -22.46
N LEU A 63 7.25 8.98 -21.48
CA LEU A 63 8.69 9.17 -21.67
C LEU A 63 9.33 7.99 -22.39
N THR A 64 8.94 6.77 -22.06
CA THR A 64 9.45 5.53 -22.66
C THR A 64 8.74 5.13 -23.94
N GLN A 65 7.87 5.98 -24.48
CA GLN A 65 7.19 5.71 -25.73
C GLN A 65 8.24 5.49 -26.84
N PRO A 66 8.16 4.41 -27.64
CA PRO A 66 9.16 4.07 -28.65
C PRO A 66 9.49 5.23 -29.60
N GLU A 67 8.49 5.98 -30.03
CA GLU A 67 8.66 7.17 -30.89
C GLU A 67 9.51 8.27 -30.25
N ARG A 68 9.37 8.51 -28.94
CA ARG A 68 10.19 9.47 -28.21
C ARG A 68 11.61 8.96 -28.01
N VAL A 69 11.75 7.68 -27.67
CA VAL A 69 13.06 7.03 -27.55
C VAL A 69 13.81 7.11 -28.89
N ARG A 70 13.13 6.79 -30.01
CA ARG A 70 13.68 6.91 -31.36
C ARG A 70 14.04 8.34 -31.72
N LYS A 71 13.15 9.31 -31.48
CA LYS A 71 13.45 10.74 -31.70
C LYS A 71 14.67 11.19 -30.88
N PHE A 72 14.79 10.76 -29.63
CA PHE A 72 15.92 11.11 -28.78
C PHE A 72 17.22 10.47 -29.29
N ALA A 73 17.19 9.18 -29.64
CA ALA A 73 18.32 8.46 -30.22
C ALA A 73 18.83 9.13 -31.50
N VAL A 74 17.93 9.51 -32.41
CA VAL A 74 18.29 10.17 -33.67
C VAL A 74 18.78 11.60 -33.43
N SER A 75 18.09 12.40 -32.61
CA SER A 75 18.38 13.83 -32.47
C SER A 75 19.52 14.18 -31.51
N ARG A 76 19.74 13.39 -30.45
CA ARG A 76 20.74 13.67 -29.42
C ARG A 76 21.96 12.76 -29.49
N LEU A 77 21.76 11.53 -29.96
CA LEU A 77 22.82 10.52 -30.02
C LEU A 77 23.29 10.24 -31.45
N ASN A 78 22.69 10.89 -32.46
CA ASN A 78 22.95 10.66 -33.89
C ASN A 78 22.91 9.17 -34.28
N LEU A 79 22.07 8.38 -33.59
CA LEU A 79 21.87 6.97 -33.87
C LEU A 79 20.90 6.83 -35.04
N ASN A 80 21.22 5.94 -35.98
CA ASN A 80 20.37 5.61 -37.12
C ASN A 80 19.64 4.29 -36.89
N ASP A 81 18.53 4.08 -37.59
CA ASP A 81 17.86 2.77 -37.59
C ASP A 81 18.79 1.67 -38.12
N SER A 82 18.62 0.46 -37.58
CA SER A 82 19.38 -0.70 -38.04
C SER A 82 19.06 -1.01 -39.50
N ARG A 83 20.09 -1.21 -40.31
CA ARG A 83 19.92 -1.63 -41.71
C ARG A 83 19.67 -3.13 -41.79
N ASN A 84 18.93 -3.58 -42.80
CA ASN A 84 18.80 -5.01 -43.09
C ASN A 84 20.18 -5.63 -43.34
N GLY A 85 20.49 -6.72 -42.63
CA GLY A 85 21.79 -7.40 -42.68
C GLY A 85 22.88 -6.81 -41.78
N GLN A 86 22.58 -5.77 -40.99
CA GLN A 86 23.54 -5.20 -40.03
C GLN A 86 23.67 -6.09 -38.79
N ILE A 87 24.89 -6.52 -38.47
CA ILE A 87 25.19 -7.28 -37.25
C ILE A 87 25.49 -6.28 -36.12
N ILE A 88 24.67 -6.30 -35.06
CA ILE A 88 24.88 -5.47 -33.87
C ILE A 88 25.54 -6.31 -32.79
N GLN A 89 26.80 -5.99 -32.47
CA GLN A 89 27.51 -6.59 -31.35
C GLN A 89 27.24 -5.79 -30.08
N LEU A 90 26.37 -6.31 -29.21
CA LEU A 90 26.16 -5.75 -27.89
C LEU A 90 27.40 -6.03 -27.03
N ALA A 91 27.87 -5.04 -26.27
CA ALA A 91 28.97 -5.24 -25.32
C ALA A 91 28.50 -6.17 -24.17
N GLY A 92 28.64 -7.48 -24.39
CA GLY A 92 28.16 -8.55 -23.52
C GLY A 92 27.81 -9.81 -24.33
N GLN A 93 27.87 -11.00 -23.72
CA GLN A 93 27.73 -12.33 -24.35
C GLN A 93 26.39 -12.64 -25.08
N LYS A 94 25.57 -11.64 -25.44
CA LYS A 94 24.29 -11.86 -26.14
C LYS A 94 24.24 -11.06 -27.43
N LEU A 95 24.34 -11.78 -28.55
CA LEU A 95 24.05 -11.27 -29.90
C LEU A 95 22.53 -11.06 -30.03
N ALA A 96 22.11 -9.85 -30.41
CA ALA A 96 20.74 -9.61 -30.83
C ALA A 96 20.68 -9.78 -32.36
N MET A 97 20.11 -10.89 -32.83
CA MET A 97 19.78 -11.04 -34.25
C MET A 97 18.35 -10.53 -34.50
N PRO A 98 18.10 -9.78 -35.58
CA PRO A 98 16.74 -9.47 -36.01
C PRO A 98 16.04 -10.76 -36.46
N GLN A 99 14.81 -10.99 -36.00
CA GLN A 99 13.89 -11.99 -36.58
C GLN A 99 13.04 -11.32 -37.64
#